data_AF-A0A3R6LP27-F1
#
_entry.id   AF-A0A3R6LP27-F1
#
_cell.length_a   1.000
_cell.length_b   1.000
_cell.length_c   1.000
_cell.angle_alpha   90.00
_cell.angle_beta   90.00
_cell.angle_gamma   90.00
#
_symmetry.space_group_name_H-M   'P 1'
#
loop_
_entity.id
_entity.type
_entity.pdbx_description
1 polymer ?
#
loop_
_entity_poly.entity_id
_entity_poly.type
_entity_poly.pdbx_seq_one_letter_code
_entity_poly.pdbx_strand_id
1 'polypeptide(L)' 'MGAVKISKGIYEYKGFRISNCGYYEPDHCIWWEAIDMKTGCADYHATTKKFLMERIDNDLKNKSKF' A
#
# COMPACT_ATOMS: atom_id res chain seq x y z
N MET A 1 5.81 12.76 4.63
CA MET A 1 4.87 12.20 5.63
C MET A 1 4.84 10.69 5.47
N GLY A 2 5.07 9.93 6.53
CA GLY A 2 5.07 8.46 6.50
C GLY A 2 3.68 7.87 6.75
N ALA A 3 3.53 6.55 6.56
CA ALA A 3 2.29 5.84 6.89
C ALA A 3 2.02 5.82 8.40
N VAL A 4 0.78 6.11 8.81
CA VAL A 4 0.32 6.08 10.19
C VAL A 4 -0.01 4.65 10.57
N LYS A 5 0.47 4.16 11.71
CA LYS A 5 0.16 2.80 12.14
C LYS A 5 -1.25 2.75 12.75
N ILE A 6 -2.12 1.90 12.21
CA ILE A 6 -3.44 1.63 12.78
C ILE A 6 -3.35 0.45 13.75
N SER A 7 -2.72 -0.65 13.29
CA SER A 7 -2.58 -1.88 14.07
C SER A 7 -1.31 -2.65 13.65
N LYS A 8 -1.05 -3.82 14.25
CA LYS A 8 0.10 -4.66 13.91
C LYS A 8 -0.03 -5.13 12.46
N GLY A 9 0.90 -4.67 11.61
CA GLY A 9 0.90 -5.00 10.18
C GLY A 9 -0.08 -4.18 9.32
N ILE A 10 -0.81 -3.23 9.90
CA ILE A 10 -1.81 -2.41 9.20
C ILE A 10 -1.51 -0.93 9.43
N TYR A 11 -1.44 -0.18 8.32
CA TYR A 11 -1.09 1.23 8.28
C TYR A 11 -2.06 1.99 7.38
N GLU A 12 -2.22 3.28 7.64
CA GLU A 12 -2.92 4.22 6.78
C GLU A 12 -1.91 5.11 6.05
N TYR A 13 -2.13 5.31 4.76
CA TYR A 13 -1.30 6.19 3.95
C TYR A 13 -2.13 6.86 2.84
N LYS A 14 -2.28 8.19 2.91
CA LYS A 14 -2.93 9.01 1.86
C LYS A 14 -4.31 8.51 1.43
N GLY A 15 -5.11 7.99 2.35
CA GLY A 15 -6.44 7.43 2.07
C GLY A 15 -6.46 5.94 1.71
N PHE A 16 -5.30 5.28 1.67
CA PHE A 16 -5.16 3.84 1.47
C PHE A 16 -4.84 3.15 2.79
N ARG A 17 -5.43 1.98 2.99
CA ARG A 17 -5.10 1.05 4.07
C ARG A 17 -4.07 0.06 3.57
N ILE A 18 -2.84 0.21 4.04
CA ILE A 18 -1.72 -0.68 3.74
C ILE A 18 -1.72 -1.83 4.75
N SER A 19 -1.77 -3.06 4.28
CA SER A 19 -1.72 -4.26 5.12
C SER A 19 -0.58 -5.19 4.68
N ASN A 20 0.08 -5.82 5.65
CA ASN A 20 1.03 -6.90 5.38
C ASN A 20 0.25 -8.20 5.19
N CYS A 21 0.36 -8.82 4.01
CA CYS A 21 -0.32 -10.06 3.67
C CYS A 21 0.46 -11.31 4.10
N GLY A 22 1.62 -11.13 4.74
CA GLY A 22 2.49 -12.21 5.21
C GLY A 22 3.54 -12.62 4.18
N TYR A 23 4.22 -13.71 4.50
CA TYR A 23 5.21 -14.34 3.64
C TYR A 23 4.51 -15.25 2.63
N TYR A 24 4.86 -15.09 1.37
CA TYR A 24 4.38 -15.95 0.30
C TYR A 24 5.51 -16.90 -0.11
N GLU A 25 5.34 -18.19 0.23
CA GLU A 25 6.31 -19.25 -0.04
C GLU A 25 6.78 -19.32 -1.51
N PRO A 26 5.91 -19.22 -2.53
CA PRO A 26 6.33 -19.39 -3.92
C PRO A 26 7.30 -18.31 -4.41
N ASP A 27 7.09 -17.05 -3.99
CA ASP A 27 7.97 -15.92 -4.35
C ASP A 27 9.10 -15.72 -3.33
N HIS A 28 9.10 -16.51 -2.24
CA HIS A 28 9.99 -16.35 -1.11
C HIS A 28 10.06 -14.91 -0.56
N CYS A 29 8.95 -14.17 -0.63
CA CYS A 29 8.90 -12.74 -0.30
C CYS A 29 7.67 -12.38 0.53
N ILE A 30 7.78 -11.30 1.29
CA ILE A 30 6.64 -10.70 2.02
C ILE A 30 5.84 -9.86 1.04
N TRP A 31 4.52 -9.97 1.06
CA TRP A 31 3.65 -9.11 0.25
C TRP A 31 2.93 -8.07 1.10
N TRP A 32 2.79 -6.89 0.53
CA TRP A 32 2.04 -5.77 1.04
C TRP A 32 0.96 -5.40 0.04
N GLU A 33 -0.21 -5.07 0.55
CA GLU A 33 -1.36 -4.65 -0.22
C GLU A 33 -1.84 -3.29 0.27
N ALA A 34 -2.26 -2.42 -0.65
CA ALA A 34 -2.93 -1.17 -0.34
C ALA A 34 -4.37 -1.24 -0.85
N ILE A 35 -5.30 -1.10 0.09
CA ILE A 35 -6.74 -1.07 -0.17
C ILE A 35 -7.19 0.39 -0.14
N ASP A 36 -7.85 0.86 -1.18
CA ASP A 36 -8.48 2.18 -1.20
C ASP A 36 -9.66 2.19 -0.22
N MET A 37 -9.67 3.15 0.71
CA MET A 37 -10.72 3.18 1.74
C MET A 37 -12.08 3.69 1.24
N LYS A 38 -12.15 4.28 0.03
CA LYS A 38 -13.41 4.75 -0.55
C LYS A 38 -14.09 3.64 -1.34
N THR A 39 -13.33 2.90 -2.15
CA THR A 39 -13.85 1.83 -3.01
C THR A 39 -13.82 0.47 -2.32
N GLY A 40 -12.92 0.28 -1.35
CA GLY A 40 -12.66 -1.02 -0.74
C GLY A 40 -11.83 -1.96 -1.63
N CYS A 41 -11.31 -1.47 -2.76
CA CYS A 41 -10.55 -2.29 -3.71
C CYS A 41 -9.05 -2.30 -3.39
N ALA A 42 -8.40 -3.42 -3.65
CA ALA A 42 -6.95 -3.56 -3.58
C ALA A 42 -6.30 -2.99 -4.85
N ASP A 43 -6.05 -1.68 -4.87
CA ASP A 43 -5.48 -0.99 -6.03
C ASP A 43 -3.96 -1.22 -6.20
N TYR A 44 -3.25 -1.56 -5.12
CA TYR A 44 -1.79 -1.69 -5.16
C TYR A 44 -1.28 -2.91 -4.40
N HIS A 45 -0.27 -3.56 -4.97
CA HIS A 45 0.45 -4.68 -4.38
C HIS A 45 1.96 -4.54 -4.61
N ALA A 46 2.76 -4.85 -3.59
CA ALA A 46 4.22 -4.77 -3.65
C ALA A 46 4.88 -5.70 -2.63
N THR A 47 6.14 -6.06 -2.88
CA THR A 47 6.94 -6.88 -1.97
C THR A 47 7.51 -6.09 -0.78
N THR A 48 7.48 -4.76 -0.84
CA THR A 48 7.92 -3.91 0.26
C THR A 48 6.99 -2.73 0.48
N LYS A 49 6.83 -2.32 1.74
CA LYS A 49 6.03 -1.14 2.12
C LYS A 49 6.49 0.13 1.44
N LYS A 50 7.81 0.33 1.29
CA LYS A 50 8.38 1.53 0.68
C LYS A 50 7.96 1.64 -0.79
N PHE A 51 8.14 0.57 -1.55
CA PHE A 51 7.80 0.54 -2.97
C PHE A 51 6.30 0.76 -3.21
N LEU A 52 5.46 0.16 -2.35
CA LEU A 52 4.01 0.39 -2.36
C LEU A 52 3.66 1.88 -2.21
N MET A 53 4.26 2.56 -1.23
CA MET A 53 4.04 3.99 -0.98
C MET A 53 4.55 4.86 -2.13
N GLU A 54 5.69 4.53 -2.73
CA GLU A 54 6.23 5.24 -3.91
C GLU A 54 5.29 5.12 -5.11
N ARG A 55 4.67 3.94 -5.31
CA ARG A 55 3.69 3.72 -6.38
C ARG A 55 2.44 4.55 -6.20
N ILE A 56 1.93 4.63 -4.96
CA ILE A 56 0.80 5.51 -4.58
C ILE A 56 1.17 6.98 -4.79
N ASP A 57 2.36 7.41 -4.36
CA ASP A 57 2.82 8.80 -4.54
C ASP A 57 2.87 9.19 -6.02
N ASN A 58 3.43 8.32 -6.86
CA ASN A 58 3.52 8.55 -8.29
C ASN A 58 2.13 8.60 -8.95
N ASP A 59 1.21 7.69 -8.61
CA ASP A 59 -0.16 7.72 -9.14
C ASP A 59 -0.90 9.00 -8.77
N LEU A 60 -0.84 9.39 -7.49
CA LEU A 60 -1.45 10.63 -7.00
C LEU A 60 -0.84 11.87 -7.65
N LYS A 61 0.47 11.88 -7.88
CA LYS A 61 1.17 12.96 -8.58
C LYS A 61 0.75 13.06 -10.05
N ASN A 62 0.48 11.93 -10.71
CA ASN A 62 0.01 11.91 -12.10
C ASN A 62 -1.46 12.31 -12.22
N LYS A 63 -2.32 11.90 -11.27
CA LYS A 63 -3.73 12.34 -11.22
C LYS A 63 -3.88 13.84 -10.99
N SER A 64 -2.97 14.47 -10.25
CA SER A 64 -3.01 15.92 -10.02
C SER A 64 -2.58 16.78 -11.21
N LYS A 65 -2.12 16.17 -12.31
CA LYS A 65 -1.68 16.90 -13.52
C LYS A 65 -2.81 17.13 -14.54
N PHE A 66 -4.02 16.65 -14.28
CA PHE A 66 -5.19 16.82 -15.14
C PHE A 66 -6.30 17.54 -14.38
#